data_AF-A0A382T2N7-F1
#
_entry.id   AF-A0A382T2N7-F1
#
_cell.length_a   1.000
_cell.length_b   1.000
_cell.length_c   1.000
_cell.angle_alpha   90.00
_cell.angle_beta   90.00
_cell.angle_gamma   90.00
#
_symmetry.space_group_name_H-M   'P 1'
#
loop_
_entity.id
_entity.type
_entity.pdbx_description
1 polymer ?
#
loop_
_entity_poly.entity_id
_entity_poly.type
_entity_poly.pdbx_seq_one_letter_code
_entity_poly.pdbx_strand_id
1 'polypeptide(L)'
;RVQEISEITQGLKALAKELSVPVLALSQLSRAVETRDDKKPLLSDLRESGSIEQDADVVMFVYREAYYLERKEPQPATVDHAEWQSKMNDIANRAEIIIGKQRHGPTGNVFLEFEAMFTKFKDIPNN
;
A
#
# COMPACT_ATOMS: atom_id res chain seq x y z
N ARG A 1 -11.61 -13.49 -16.04
CA ARG A 1 -10.89 -12.58 -15.11
C ARG A 1 -9.98 -13.29 -14.11
N VAL A 2 -10.47 -14.06 -13.13
CA VAL A 2 -9.56 -14.76 -12.16
C VAL A 2 -8.56 -15.67 -12.87
N GLN A 3 -9.03 -16.45 -13.85
CA GLN A 3 -8.19 -17.34 -14.65
C GLN A 3 -7.13 -16.60 -15.47
N GLU A 4 -7.51 -15.49 -16.13
CA GLU A 4 -6.56 -14.62 -16.85
C GLU A 4 -5.50 -14.03 -15.93
N ILE A 5 -5.88 -13.56 -14.73
CA ILE A 5 -4.93 -13.00 -13.77
C ILE A 5 -3.95 -14.08 -13.30
N SER A 6 -4.44 -15.30 -13.04
CA SER A 6 -3.58 -16.44 -12.72
C SER A 6 -2.59 -16.78 -13.84
N GLU A 7 -3.03 -16.77 -15.09
CA GLU A 7 -2.16 -17.03 -16.24
C GLU A 7 -1.06 -15.95 -16.36
N ILE A 8 -1.43 -14.68 -16.16
CA ILE A 8 -0.47 -13.56 -16.17
C ILE A 8 0.54 -13.69 -15.03
N THR A 9 0.11 -13.93 -13.79
CA THR A 9 1.01 -14.01 -12.63
C THR A 9 1.94 -15.19 -12.70
N GLN A 10 1.46 -16.35 -13.15
CA GLN A 10 2.29 -17.53 -13.38
C GLN A 10 3.29 -17.30 -14.50
N GLY A 11 2.87 -16.67 -15.61
CA GLY A 11 3.77 -16.28 -16.69
C GLY A 11 4.88 -15.32 -16.23
N LEU A 12 4.53 -14.29 -15.46
CA LEU A 12 5.51 -13.37 -14.88
C LEU A 12 6.48 -14.08 -13.93
N LYS A 13 5.99 -15.01 -13.10
CA LYS A 13 6.82 -15.81 -12.19
C LYS A 13 7.77 -16.75 -12.96
N ALA A 14 7.29 -17.37 -14.03
CA ALA A 14 8.13 -18.20 -14.90
C ALA A 14 9.22 -17.36 -15.57
N LEU A 15 8.87 -16.21 -16.13
CA LEU A 15 9.81 -15.28 -16.77
C LEU A 15 10.88 -14.77 -15.79
N ALA A 16 10.48 -14.41 -14.56
CA ALA A 16 11.41 -13.98 -13.51
C ALA A 16 12.45 -15.06 -13.18
N LYS A 17 12.03 -16.33 -13.14
CA LYS A 17 12.92 -17.47 -12.90
C LYS A 17 13.83 -17.75 -14.09
N GLU A 18 13.28 -17.74 -15.30
CA GLU A 18 14.02 -18.02 -16.54
C GLU A 18 15.13 -16.99 -16.78
N LEU A 19 14.80 -15.70 -16.63
CA LEU A 19 15.76 -14.60 -16.82
C LEU A 19 16.61 -14.31 -15.58
N SER A 20 16.30 -14.93 -14.45
CA SER A 20 16.97 -14.68 -13.15
C SER A 20 16.98 -13.20 -12.75
N VAL A 21 15.87 -12.50 -12.98
CA VAL A 21 15.69 -11.08 -12.62
C VAL A 21 14.48 -10.87 -11.72
N PRO A 22 14.51 -9.86 -10.82
CA PRO A 22 13.31 -9.48 -10.09
C PRO A 22 12.28 -8.85 -11.05
N VAL A 23 11.05 -9.33 -10.98
CA VAL A 23 9.92 -8.76 -11.73
C VAL A 23 8.97 -8.11 -10.73
N LEU A 24 8.74 -6.81 -10.90
CA LEU A 24 7.78 -6.04 -10.11
C LEU A 24 6.53 -5.80 -10.94
N ALA A 25 5.38 -6.25 -10.44
CA ALA A 25 4.07 -5.96 -11.01
C ALA A 25 3.29 -5.06 -10.05
N LEU A 26 2.56 -4.09 -10.61
CA LEU A 26 1.64 -3.23 -9.87
C LEU A 26 0.22 -3.74 -10.07
N SER A 27 -0.53 -3.86 -8.98
CA SER A 27 -1.95 -4.22 -9.01
C SER A 27 -2.75 -3.19 -8.25
N GLN A 28 -3.88 -2.78 -8.84
CA GLN A 28 -4.82 -1.89 -8.18
C GLN A 28 -5.72 -2.71 -7.25
N LEU A 29 -5.90 -2.24 -6.02
CA LEU A 29 -6.79 -2.87 -5.04
C LEU A 29 -8.26 -2.71 -5.41
N SER A 30 -9.10 -3.65 -4.97
CA SER A 30 -10.54 -3.51 -5.03
C SER A 30 -11.00 -2.32 -4.17
N ARG A 31 -12.07 -1.64 -4.59
CA ARG A 31 -12.69 -0.55 -3.82
C ARG A 31 -13.27 -1.00 -2.48
N ALA A 32 -13.34 -2.31 -2.23
CA ALA A 32 -13.75 -2.86 -0.93
C ALA A 32 -12.91 -2.35 0.25
N VAL A 33 -11.62 -2.01 0.04
CA VAL A 33 -10.78 -1.38 1.07
C VAL A 33 -11.39 -0.04 1.56
N GLU A 34 -12.09 0.67 0.67
CA GLU A 34 -12.69 1.97 0.94
C GLU A 34 -14.01 1.89 1.73
N THR A 35 -14.55 0.70 2.01
CA THR A 35 -15.78 0.57 2.82
C THR A 35 -15.48 0.24 4.29
N ARG A 36 -14.28 -0.27 4.60
CA ARG A 36 -13.85 -0.63 5.96
C ARG A 36 -13.50 0.62 6.78
N ASP A 37 -13.64 0.56 8.10
CA ASP A 37 -13.23 1.66 8.99
C ASP A 37 -11.72 1.88 8.94
N ASP A 38 -10.97 0.78 9.09
CA ASP A 38 -9.53 0.76 8.85
C ASP A 38 -9.24 0.62 7.35
N LYS A 39 -8.68 1.66 6.76
CA LYS A 39 -8.37 1.74 5.32
C LYS A 39 -7.02 1.11 4.98
N LYS A 40 -6.29 0.51 5.94
CA LYS A 40 -5.04 -0.19 5.67
C LYS A 40 -5.27 -1.41 4.79
N PRO A 41 -4.61 -1.54 3.63
CA PRO A 41 -4.75 -2.69 2.75
C PRO A 41 -4.36 -4.02 3.40
N LEU A 42 -5.08 -5.07 3.05
CA LEU A 42 -4.86 -6.45 3.47
C LEU A 42 -4.70 -7.37 2.26
N LEU A 43 -4.11 -8.55 2.44
CA LEU A 43 -4.03 -9.57 1.38
C LEU A 43 -5.41 -9.94 0.82
N SER A 44 -6.45 -9.95 1.65
CA SER A 44 -7.83 -10.17 1.21
C SER A 44 -8.35 -9.09 0.27
N ASP A 45 -7.74 -7.91 0.21
CA ASP A 45 -8.13 -6.86 -0.73
C ASP A 45 -7.62 -7.17 -2.16
N LEU A 46 -6.73 -8.16 -2.31
CA LEU A 46 -6.35 -8.79 -3.58
C LEU A 46 -7.26 -9.97 -3.96
N ARG A 47 -8.30 -10.30 -3.19
CA ARG A 47 -9.07 -11.56 -3.31
C ARG A 47 -9.78 -11.76 -4.65
N GLU A 48 -10.10 -10.70 -5.38
CA GLU A 48 -10.54 -10.82 -6.81
C GLU A 48 -9.44 -11.37 -7.73
N SER A 49 -8.22 -11.51 -7.19
CA SER A 49 -6.96 -11.93 -7.80
C SER A 49 -6.18 -12.86 -6.86
N GLY A 50 -6.85 -13.81 -6.20
CA GLY A 50 -6.22 -14.70 -5.20
C GLY A 50 -4.97 -15.46 -5.70
N SER A 51 -4.79 -15.58 -7.02
CA SER A 51 -3.57 -16.09 -7.64
C SER A 51 -2.35 -15.19 -7.45
N ILE A 52 -2.52 -13.86 -7.41
CA ILE A 52 -1.42 -12.92 -7.14
C ILE A 52 -0.78 -13.24 -5.79
N GLU A 53 -1.61 -13.38 -4.75
CA GLU A 53 -1.12 -13.71 -3.41
C GLU A 53 -0.37 -15.04 -3.41
N GLN A 54 -0.85 -16.06 -4.12
CA GLN A 54 -0.22 -17.37 -4.13
C GLN A 54 1.12 -17.37 -4.88
N ASP A 55 1.16 -16.73 -6.05
CA ASP A 55 2.29 -16.78 -6.98
C ASP A 55 3.44 -15.85 -6.61
N ALA A 56 3.15 -14.68 -6.02
CA ALA A 56 4.15 -13.69 -5.65
C ALA A 56 5.02 -14.17 -4.47
N ASP A 57 6.34 -13.92 -4.53
CA ASP A 57 7.20 -14.18 -3.37
C ASP A 57 7.07 -13.08 -2.29
N VAL A 58 6.81 -11.84 -2.73
CA VAL A 58 6.67 -10.66 -1.88
C VAL A 58 5.42 -9.88 -2.32
N VAL A 59 4.62 -9.44 -1.36
CA VAL A 59 3.49 -8.52 -1.58
C VAL A 59 3.67 -7.31 -0.68
N MET A 60 3.68 -6.13 -1.29
CA MET A 60 3.80 -4.85 -0.61
C MET A 60 2.58 -3.98 -0.91
N PHE A 61 2.08 -3.28 0.10
CA PHE A 61 1.04 -2.28 -0.05
C PHE A 61 1.60 -0.90 0.27
N VAL A 62 1.12 0.10 -0.46
CA VAL A 62 1.40 1.51 -0.18
C VAL A 62 0.19 2.08 0.56
N TYR A 63 0.41 2.62 1.75
CA TYR A 63 -0.63 3.25 2.55
C TYR A 63 -0.19 4.66 2.98
N ARG A 64 -1.12 5.62 2.87
CA ARG A 64 -0.94 7.01 3.30
C ARG A 64 -2.12 7.42 4.15
N GLU A 65 -1.93 7.50 5.47
CA GLU A 65 -3.01 7.89 6.39
C GLU A 65 -3.51 9.31 6.11
N ALA A 66 -2.60 10.25 5.75
CA ALA A 66 -2.94 11.62 5.39
C ALA A 66 -4.00 11.70 4.29
N TYR A 67 -3.91 10.84 3.26
CA TYR A 67 -4.88 10.81 2.14
C TYR A 67 -6.31 10.47 2.62
N TYR A 68 -6.43 9.61 3.63
CA TYR A 68 -7.73 9.23 4.19
C TYR A 68 -8.24 10.26 5.21
N LEU A 69 -7.34 10.87 5.97
CA LEU A 69 -7.69 11.88 6.96
C LEU A 69 -8.09 13.21 6.30
N GLU A 70 -7.44 13.58 5.18
CA GLU A 70 -7.76 14.77 4.39
C GLU A 70 -9.24 14.80 3.96
N ARG A 71 -9.79 13.64 3.59
CA ARG A 71 -11.21 13.49 3.20
C ARG A 71 -12.20 13.62 4.35
N LYS A 72 -11.71 13.68 5.59
CA LYS A 72 -12.51 13.81 6.82
C LYS A 72 -12.31 15.18 7.47
N GLU A 73 -11.85 16.18 6.71
CA GLU A 73 -11.70 17.56 7.20
C GLU A 73 -13.03 18.08 7.76
N PRO A 74 -13.08 18.46 9.05
CA PRO A 74 -14.27 19.04 9.67
C PRO A 74 -14.40 20.53 9.32
N GLN A 75 -15.48 21.17 9.77
CA GLN A 75 -15.68 22.59 9.49
C GLN A 75 -14.55 23.45 10.10
N PRO A 76 -14.00 24.42 9.35
CA PRO A 76 -13.02 25.36 9.87
C PRO A 76 -13.49 26.07 11.14
N ALA A 77 -12.54 26.48 11.98
CA ALA A 77 -12.79 27.20 13.24
C ALA A 77 -13.61 26.43 14.30
N THR A 78 -13.62 25.10 14.23
CA THR A 78 -14.14 24.21 15.29
C THR A 78 -13.00 23.58 16.10
N VAL A 79 -13.30 23.05 17.29
CA VAL A 79 -12.33 22.29 18.11
C VAL A 79 -11.86 21.05 17.35
N ASP A 80 -12.80 20.34 16.71
CA ASP A 80 -12.51 19.16 15.89
C ASP A 80 -11.53 19.47 14.74
N HIS A 81 -11.61 20.67 14.16
CA HIS A 81 -10.65 21.11 13.13
C HIS A 81 -9.25 21.33 13.70
N ALA A 82 -9.12 21.86 14.91
CA ALA A 82 -7.81 22.01 15.54
C ALA A 82 -7.16 20.64 15.82
N GLU A 83 -7.94 19.66 16.28
CA GLU A 83 -7.47 18.29 16.50
C GLU A 83 -7.10 17.59 15.18
N TRP A 84 -7.96 17.70 14.16
CA TRP A 84 -7.70 17.19 12.82
C TRP A 84 -6.42 17.81 12.23
N GLN A 85 -6.24 19.12 12.35
CA GLN A 85 -5.07 19.83 11.83
C GLN A 85 -3.78 19.37 12.52
N SER A 86 -3.81 19.22 13.85
CA SER A 86 -2.67 18.68 14.60
C SER A 86 -2.29 17.30 14.08
N LYS A 87 -3.28 16.39 13.97
CA LYS A 87 -3.04 15.04 13.47
C LYS A 87 -2.55 15.05 12.01
N MET A 88 -3.13 15.88 11.15
CA MET A 88 -2.70 16.03 9.75
C MET A 88 -1.24 16.47 9.66
N ASN A 89 -0.80 17.44 10.47
CA ASN A 89 0.59 17.90 10.48
C ASN A 89 1.56 16.77 10.83
N ASP A 90 1.19 15.88 11.76
CA ASP A 90 2.04 14.75 12.18
C ASP A 90 2.20 13.69 11.09
N ILE A 91 1.21 13.54 10.20
CA ILE A 91 1.16 12.44 9.22
C ILE A 91 1.23 12.90 7.76
N ALA A 92 1.21 14.22 7.47
CA ALA A 92 1.09 14.78 6.12
C ALA A 92 2.10 14.18 5.13
N ASN A 93 3.35 14.06 5.60
CA ASN A 93 4.46 13.54 4.82
C ASN A 93 4.77 12.08 5.15
N ARG A 94 3.93 11.36 5.91
CA ARG A 94 4.19 9.97 6.27
C ARG A 94 3.55 9.02 5.26
N ALA A 95 4.36 8.07 4.79
CA ALA A 95 3.89 6.91 4.06
C ALA A 95 4.32 5.62 4.76
N GLU A 96 3.54 4.57 4.56
CA GLU A 96 3.79 3.24 5.09
C GLU A 96 3.81 2.25 3.93
N ILE A 97 4.91 1.50 3.82
CA ILE A 97 5.01 0.32 2.96
C ILE A 97 4.77 -0.90 3.85
N ILE A 98 3.65 -1.56 3.64
CA ILE A 98 3.23 -2.74 4.40
C ILE A 98 3.67 -3.98 3.64
N ILE A 99 4.61 -4.75 4.20
CA ILE A 99 5.03 -6.04 3.66
C ILE A 99 4.01 -7.09 4.13
N GLY A 100 2.96 -7.29 3.33
CA GLY A 100 1.87 -8.22 3.64
C GLY A 100 2.26 -9.69 3.46
N LYS A 101 3.18 -9.99 2.54
CA LYS A 101 3.72 -11.33 2.32
C LYS A 101 5.22 -11.25 2.04
N GLN A 102 5.98 -12.18 2.61
CA GLN A 102 7.38 -12.43 2.29
C GLN A 102 7.69 -13.92 2.44
N ARG A 103 7.94 -14.63 1.34
CA ARG A 103 8.06 -16.11 1.33
C ARG A 103 9.26 -16.63 2.15
N HIS A 104 10.34 -15.87 2.22
CA HIS A 104 11.61 -16.27 2.84
C HIS A 104 12.13 -15.28 3.88
N GLY A 105 11.23 -14.55 4.54
CA GLY A 105 11.62 -13.57 5.54
C GLY A 105 10.43 -13.01 6.32
N PRO A 106 10.68 -12.05 7.21
CA PRO A 106 9.61 -11.45 8.01
C PRO A 106 8.71 -10.55 7.16
N THR A 107 7.45 -10.48 7.56
CA THR A 107 6.54 -9.38 7.24
C THR A 107 6.79 -8.21 8.19
N GLY A 108 6.25 -7.04 7.86
CA GLY A 108 6.42 -5.84 8.68
C GLY A 108 6.15 -4.57 7.90
N ASN A 109 6.24 -3.43 8.58
CA ASN A 109 5.95 -2.13 7.99
C ASN A 109 7.22 -1.30 7.94
N VAL A 110 7.44 -0.66 6.79
CA VAL A 110 8.54 0.29 6.58
C VAL A 110 7.92 1.67 6.43
N PHE A 111 8.36 2.61 7.26
CA PHE A 111 7.91 3.99 7.18
C PHE A 111 8.83 4.79 6.26
N LEU A 112 8.22 5.60 5.40
CA LEU A 112 8.88 6.48 4.44
C LEU A 112 8.34 7.90 4.60
N GLU A 113 9.12 8.88 4.14
CA GLU A 113 8.63 10.22 3.89
C GLU A 113 8.01 10.29 2.49
N PHE A 114 6.92 11.03 2.32
CA PHE A 114 6.25 11.26 1.06
C PHE A 114 6.07 12.76 0.78
N GLU A 115 6.71 13.24 -0.27
CA GLU A 115 6.59 14.62 -0.74
C GLU A 115 5.46 14.73 -1.77
N ALA A 116 4.28 15.16 -1.32
CA ALA A 116 3.09 15.21 -2.16
C ALA A 116 3.26 16.06 -3.43
N MET A 117 4.00 17.17 -3.34
CA MET A 117 4.25 18.06 -4.48
C MET A 117 5.03 17.39 -5.63
N PHE A 118 5.79 16.33 -5.34
CA PHE A 118 6.61 15.62 -6.33
C PHE A 118 6.16 14.17 -6.55
N THR A 119 5.15 13.69 -5.81
CA THR A 119 4.75 12.27 -5.77
C THR A 119 5.96 11.36 -5.49
N LYS A 120 6.81 11.78 -4.55
CA LYS A 120 8.11 11.15 -4.29
C LYS A 120 8.15 10.54 -2.90
N PHE A 121 8.59 9.29 -2.83
CA PHE A 121 8.96 8.63 -1.59
C PHE A 121 10.45 8.86 -1.28
N LYS A 122 10.77 9.10 -0.02
CA LYS A 122 12.12 9.29 0.51
C LYS A 122 12.33 8.42 1.74
N ASP A 123 13.57 8.01 1.94
CA ASP A 123 13.97 7.37 3.19
C ASP A 123 13.83 8.36 4.34
N ILE A 124 13.32 7.89 5.48
CA ILE A 124 13.36 8.69 6.70
C ILE A 124 14.83 8.72 7.16
N PRO A 125 15.40 9.90 7.46
CA PRO A 125 16.76 9.97 7.98
C PRO A 125 16.86 9.11 9.24
N ASN A 126 17.76 8.11 9.23
CA ASN A 126 18.12 7.40 10.44
C ASN A 126 18.88 8.39 11.34
N ASN A 127 18.28 8.79 12.46
CA ASN A 127 19.02 9.39 13.58
C ASN A 127 19.76 8.29 14.35
#